data_AF-A0A7J9BD49-F1
#
_entry.id   AF-A0A7J9BD49-F1
#
_cell.length_a   1.000
_cell.length_b   1.000
_cell.length_c   1.000
_cell.angle_alpha   90.00
_cell.angle_beta   90.00
_cell.angle_gamma   90.00
#
_symmetry.space_group_name_H-M   'P 1'
#
loop_
_entity.id
_entity.type
_entity.pdbx_description
1 polymer ?
#
loop_
_entity_poly.entity_id
_entity_poly.type
_entity_poly.pdbx_seq_one_letter_code
_entity_poly.pdbx_strand_id
1 'polypeptide(L)'
;MQTILAEKQLSAPTTAAATLRVFFHDCFVNGCDSSMLIASNAFNKSERDANVNLSVAGDAFDLITRVKTALELECPGVVSCSDILAVSARDLVVMVGGPFYEVVLGRKDSRESNPSIVDKNLPKALTPMNELLSLFSSKGFSAEEMVALVGAHTIGLSHCKEFANRIFNFSKTSEFDPAYNPVFAQGLRKLCANYTKSPAMSAFNDVYTPGKFDNMYYKNLQKGLGLLSSDQAMVTDNRTKPFVDRFAANETSFFDMFARSMEKLSVYKVKENNDGDVRRRCDQFNTLQTSEFDPAYNPVFAEGLRKLCANYTKSPAMSAFNDVYTPGKFDNMYYKNLKKGLGLLSSDQAMVTDNRTKPFVDRFAANETAFFDTFACSMEKLSVYKVKENNDGDVRRRCDQFNTLQ
;
A
#
# COMPACT_ATOMS: atom_id res chain seq x y z
N MET A 1 0.70 -18.82 8.15
CA MET A 1 0.45 -17.36 8.25
C MET A 1 1.37 -16.68 9.27
N GLN A 2 1.33 -17.03 10.55
CA GLN A 2 2.14 -16.38 11.61
C GLN A 2 3.64 -16.29 11.32
N THR A 3 4.24 -17.36 10.78
CA THR A 3 5.66 -17.36 10.37
C THR A 3 5.97 -16.25 9.35
N ILE A 4 5.12 -16.08 8.33
CA ILE A 4 5.29 -15.04 7.30
C ILE A 4 5.18 -13.65 7.91
N LEU A 5 4.23 -13.44 8.83
CA LEU A 5 4.07 -12.18 9.55
C LEU A 5 5.32 -11.84 10.37
N ALA A 6 5.83 -12.80 11.15
CA ALA A 6 7.01 -12.63 11.97
C ALA A 6 8.26 -12.32 11.14
N GLU A 7 8.51 -13.09 10.07
CA GLU A 7 9.63 -12.85 9.15
C GLU A 7 9.56 -11.46 8.51
N LYS A 8 8.37 -11.05 8.05
CA LYS A 8 8.15 -9.73 7.47
C LYS A 8 8.42 -8.62 8.47
N GLN A 9 7.82 -8.69 9.66
CA GLN A 9 8.01 -7.68 10.71
C GLN A 9 9.46 -7.58 11.17
N LEU A 10 10.19 -8.71 11.25
CA LEU A 10 11.62 -8.71 11.58
C LEU A 10 12.47 -8.07 10.47
N SER A 11 12.10 -8.30 9.19
CA SER A 11 12.81 -7.72 8.04
C SER A 11 12.52 -6.23 7.83
N ALA A 12 11.31 -5.78 8.17
CA ALA A 12 10.83 -4.43 7.94
C ALA A 12 10.02 -3.98 9.17
N PRO A 13 10.61 -3.16 10.07
CA PRO A 13 9.91 -2.70 11.28
C PRO A 13 8.61 -1.92 11.02
N THR A 14 8.41 -1.45 9.78
CA THR A 14 7.20 -0.73 9.34
C THR A 14 6.03 -1.65 8.96
N THR A 15 6.21 -2.97 8.86
CA THR A 15 5.16 -3.90 8.41
C THR A 15 3.88 -3.79 9.26
N ALA A 16 4.01 -3.78 10.59
CA ALA A 16 2.88 -3.68 11.51
C ALA A 16 2.09 -2.38 11.32
N ALA A 17 2.77 -1.24 11.36
CA ALA A 17 2.14 0.07 11.20
C ALA A 17 1.49 0.21 9.81
N ALA A 18 2.17 -0.26 8.76
CA ALA A 18 1.64 -0.21 7.40
C ALA A 18 0.40 -1.10 7.23
N THR A 19 0.41 -2.32 7.77
CA THR A 19 -0.70 -3.27 7.66
C THR A 19 -1.91 -2.79 8.45
N LEU A 20 -1.70 -2.26 9.66
CA LEU A 20 -2.75 -1.65 10.46
C LEU A 20 -3.39 -0.46 9.73
N ARG A 21 -2.57 0.38 9.09
CA ARG A 21 -3.06 1.50 8.27
C ARG A 21 -3.85 1.03 7.06
N VAL A 22 -3.38 0.01 6.33
CA VAL A 22 -4.13 -0.57 5.20
C VAL A 22 -5.48 -1.08 5.66
N PHE A 23 -5.55 -1.75 6.80
CA PHE A 23 -6.82 -2.24 7.35
C PHE A 23 -7.78 -1.10 7.70
N PHE A 24 -7.31 -0.04 8.37
CA PHE A 24 -8.14 1.14 8.62
C PHE A 24 -8.64 1.79 7.32
N HIS A 25 -7.74 1.98 6.36
CA HIS A 25 -8.06 2.60 5.07
C HIS A 25 -9.09 1.80 4.27
N ASP A 26 -8.97 0.47 4.27
CA ASP A 26 -9.95 -0.43 3.65
C ASP A 26 -11.33 -0.24 4.29
N CYS A 27 -11.41 -0.46 5.60
CA CYS A 27 -12.66 -0.40 6.34
C CYS A 27 -13.35 0.97 6.25
N PHE A 28 -12.61 2.08 6.28
CA PHE A 28 -13.23 3.41 6.31
C PHE A 28 -13.78 3.87 4.96
N VAL A 29 -13.32 3.35 3.83
CA VAL A 29 -13.79 3.79 2.51
C VAL A 29 -15.16 3.21 2.18
N ASN A 30 -15.29 1.88 2.14
CA ASN A 30 -16.56 1.23 1.82
C ASN A 30 -16.89 -0.02 2.67
N GLY A 31 -16.10 -0.29 3.70
CA GLY A 31 -16.21 -1.50 4.52
C GLY A 31 -14.95 -2.34 4.45
N CYS A 32 -14.80 -3.29 5.37
CA CYS A 32 -13.62 -4.16 5.41
C CYS A 32 -13.73 -5.26 4.34
N ASP A 33 -13.57 -4.87 3.08
CA ASP A 33 -13.84 -5.68 1.91
C ASP A 33 -12.62 -5.86 0.98
N SER A 34 -11.43 -5.47 1.43
CA SER A 34 -10.16 -5.57 0.72
C SER A 34 -10.12 -4.86 -0.64
N SER A 35 -11.00 -3.89 -0.90
CA SER A 35 -10.96 -3.03 -2.09
C SER A 35 -9.66 -2.24 -2.19
N MET A 36 -9.07 -1.85 -1.04
CA MET A 36 -7.79 -1.16 -0.94
C MET A 36 -6.61 -2.04 -1.38
N LEU A 37 -6.77 -3.36 -1.39
CA LEU A 37 -5.74 -4.27 -1.88
C LEU A 37 -5.72 -4.38 -3.40
N ILE A 38 -6.68 -3.86 -4.15
CA ILE A 38 -6.64 -3.93 -5.62
C ILE A 38 -5.54 -3.02 -6.17
N ALA A 39 -4.71 -3.53 -7.08
CA ALA A 39 -3.77 -2.72 -7.85
C ALA A 39 -4.45 -2.15 -9.11
N SER A 40 -4.10 -0.92 -9.47
CA SER A 40 -4.51 -0.35 -10.74
C SER A 40 -3.93 -1.14 -11.90
N ASN A 41 -4.69 -1.22 -12.99
CA ASN A 41 -4.24 -1.80 -14.25
C ASN A 41 -4.45 -0.81 -15.40
N ALA A 42 -4.28 -1.26 -16.64
CA ALA A 42 -4.43 -0.41 -17.82
C ALA A 42 -5.85 0.17 -18.00
N PHE A 43 -6.88 -0.50 -17.45
CA PHE A 43 -8.29 -0.17 -17.64
C PHE A 43 -8.87 0.60 -16.46
N ASN A 44 -8.48 0.20 -15.25
CA ASN A 44 -9.12 0.67 -14.03
C ASN A 44 -8.10 1.21 -13.05
N LYS A 45 -8.40 2.42 -12.56
CA LYS A 45 -7.73 3.00 -11.40
C LYS A 45 -8.35 2.46 -10.12
N SER A 46 -7.50 2.11 -9.17
CA SER A 46 -7.87 1.54 -7.88
C SER A 46 -7.71 2.55 -6.75
N GLU A 47 -8.26 2.22 -5.58
CA GLU A 47 -8.09 3.01 -4.37
C GLU A 47 -6.63 3.24 -4.00
N ARG A 48 -5.70 2.32 -4.34
CA ARG A 48 -4.26 2.50 -4.08
C ARG A 48 -3.68 3.76 -4.71
N ASP A 49 -4.25 4.22 -5.84
CA ASP A 49 -3.79 5.41 -6.54
C ASP A 49 -4.37 6.72 -5.96
N ALA A 50 -5.27 6.65 -4.97
CA ALA A 50 -5.77 7.83 -4.29
C ALA A 50 -4.65 8.56 -3.52
N ASN A 51 -4.69 9.89 -3.48
CA ASN A 51 -3.58 10.70 -2.98
C ASN A 51 -3.16 10.34 -1.55
N VAL A 52 -4.12 10.11 -0.64
CA VAL A 52 -3.86 9.72 0.75
C VAL A 52 -3.20 8.33 0.85
N ASN A 53 -3.46 7.46 -0.13
CA ASN A 53 -2.97 6.08 -0.20
C ASN A 53 -1.56 5.95 -0.80
N LEU A 54 -1.10 6.92 -1.58
CA LEU A 54 0.26 6.94 -2.15
C LEU A 54 1.38 6.92 -1.09
N SER A 55 1.06 7.29 0.14
CA SER A 55 1.99 7.28 1.28
C SER A 55 2.00 5.96 2.06
N VAL A 56 1.13 5.01 1.72
CA VAL A 56 1.08 3.69 2.37
C VAL A 56 2.30 2.88 1.91
N ALA A 57 2.99 2.27 2.87
CA ALA A 57 4.19 1.49 2.55
C ALA A 57 3.81 0.22 1.74
N GLY A 58 4.53 0.00 0.64
CA GLY A 58 4.36 -1.17 -0.23
C GLY A 58 4.47 -2.52 0.49
N ASP A 59 5.18 -2.52 1.61
CA ASP A 59 5.48 -3.69 2.43
C ASP A 59 4.23 -4.42 2.94
N ALA A 60 3.17 -3.68 3.31
CA ALA A 60 1.90 -4.27 3.72
C ALA A 60 1.25 -5.08 2.58
N PHE A 61 1.28 -4.57 1.35
CA PHE A 61 0.72 -5.28 0.21
C PHE A 61 1.54 -6.53 -0.16
N ASP A 62 2.87 -6.46 -0.06
CA ASP A 62 3.77 -7.62 -0.24
C ASP A 62 3.48 -8.70 0.81
N LEU A 63 3.35 -8.32 2.09
CA LEU A 63 2.98 -9.24 3.16
C LEU A 63 1.68 -9.99 2.83
N ILE A 64 0.61 -9.26 2.52
CA ILE A 64 -0.71 -9.87 2.25
C ILE A 64 -0.64 -10.79 1.02
N THR A 65 0.14 -10.40 -0.01
CA THR A 65 0.36 -11.24 -1.20
C THR A 65 1.07 -12.56 -0.84
N ARG A 66 2.09 -12.52 0.01
CA ARG A 66 2.80 -13.73 0.47
C ARG A 66 1.92 -14.65 1.29
N VAL A 67 1.15 -14.09 2.23
CA VAL A 67 0.20 -14.86 3.04
C VAL A 67 -0.84 -15.50 2.14
N LYS A 68 -1.41 -14.74 1.18
CA LYS A 68 -2.39 -15.26 0.24
C LYS A 68 -1.83 -16.38 -0.62
N THR A 69 -0.61 -16.23 -1.13
CA THR A 69 0.05 -17.25 -1.95
C THR A 69 0.22 -18.55 -1.16
N ALA A 70 0.69 -18.47 0.08
CA ALA A 70 0.83 -19.65 0.94
C ALA A 70 -0.51 -20.31 1.24
N LEU A 71 -1.54 -19.52 1.56
CA LEU A 71 -2.87 -20.04 1.86
C LEU A 71 -3.55 -20.64 0.63
N GLU A 72 -3.35 -20.11 -0.57
CA GLU A 72 -3.89 -20.71 -1.80
C GLU A 72 -3.23 -22.04 -2.17
N LEU A 73 -1.98 -22.28 -1.74
CA LEU A 73 -1.33 -23.59 -1.90
C LEU A 73 -1.90 -24.63 -0.94
N GLU A 74 -2.27 -24.22 0.27
CA GLU A 74 -2.75 -25.11 1.33
C GLU A 74 -4.28 -25.33 1.28
N CYS A 75 -5.04 -24.27 1.03
CA CYS A 75 -6.50 -24.25 1.02
C CYS A 75 -7.05 -23.38 -0.13
N PRO A 76 -6.97 -23.86 -1.38
CA PRO A 76 -7.32 -23.06 -2.56
C PRO A 76 -8.75 -22.51 -2.50
N GLY A 77 -8.90 -21.18 -2.47
CA GLY A 77 -10.19 -20.49 -2.66
C GLY A 77 -11.06 -20.49 -1.42
N VAL A 78 -10.46 -20.72 -0.25
CA VAL A 78 -11.16 -20.74 1.03
C VAL A 78 -11.05 -19.40 1.73
N VAL A 79 -9.83 -18.87 1.90
CA VAL A 79 -9.58 -17.68 2.72
C VAL A 79 -9.62 -16.40 1.89
N SER A 80 -10.48 -15.45 2.24
CA SER A 80 -10.58 -14.15 1.59
C SER A 80 -9.39 -13.24 1.91
N CYS A 81 -9.12 -12.29 1.02
CA CYS A 81 -8.10 -11.27 1.26
C CYS A 81 -8.50 -10.32 2.41
N SER A 82 -9.80 -10.06 2.57
CA SER A 82 -10.34 -9.29 3.70
C SER A 82 -10.04 -9.94 5.05
N ASP A 83 -10.22 -11.27 5.18
CA ASP A 83 -9.89 -11.98 6.41
C ASP A 83 -8.38 -12.04 6.66
N ILE A 84 -7.57 -12.23 5.61
CA ILE A 84 -6.11 -12.18 5.73
C ILE A 84 -5.67 -10.82 6.26
N LEU A 85 -6.23 -9.72 5.75
CA LEU A 85 -5.88 -8.37 6.18
C LEU A 85 -6.27 -8.12 7.64
N ALA A 86 -7.49 -8.50 8.05
CA ALA A 86 -7.98 -8.33 9.41
C ALA A 86 -7.13 -9.12 10.42
N VAL A 87 -6.86 -10.40 10.14
CA VAL A 87 -6.03 -11.25 11.02
C VAL A 87 -4.58 -10.76 11.06
N SER A 88 -4.01 -10.35 9.92
CA SER A 88 -2.64 -9.81 9.86
C SER A 88 -2.50 -8.55 10.70
N ALA A 89 -3.47 -7.63 10.62
CA ALA A 89 -3.47 -6.41 11.42
C ALA A 89 -3.48 -6.71 12.92
N ARG A 90 -4.33 -7.65 13.38
CA ARG A 90 -4.39 -8.09 14.78
C ARG A 90 -3.09 -8.72 15.23
N ASP A 91 -2.61 -9.73 14.51
CA ASP A 91 -1.39 -10.46 14.86
C ASP A 91 -0.18 -9.53 14.92
N LEU A 92 -0.03 -8.60 13.96
CA LEU A 92 1.07 -7.66 13.94
C LEU A 92 1.01 -6.64 15.09
N VAL A 93 -0.18 -6.15 15.47
CA VAL A 93 -0.34 -5.28 16.64
C VAL A 93 0.12 -6.01 17.91
N VAL A 94 -0.28 -7.27 18.08
CA VAL A 94 0.16 -8.09 19.22
C VAL A 94 1.67 -8.31 19.19
N MET A 95 2.26 -8.59 18.03
CA MET A 95 3.72 -8.78 17.88
C MET A 95 4.53 -7.56 18.32
N VAL A 96 4.00 -6.34 18.15
CA VAL A 96 4.67 -5.10 18.57
C VAL A 96 4.24 -4.63 19.97
N GLY A 97 3.56 -5.47 20.75
CA GLY A 97 3.23 -5.23 22.16
C GLY A 97 1.84 -4.67 22.44
N GLY A 98 0.98 -4.55 21.43
CA GLY A 98 -0.39 -4.08 21.57
C GLY A 98 -1.36 -5.14 22.06
N PRO A 99 -2.64 -4.77 22.28
CA PRO A 99 -3.64 -5.70 22.80
C PRO A 99 -4.07 -6.74 21.76
N PHE A 100 -4.45 -7.91 22.27
CA PHE A 100 -5.21 -8.88 21.50
C PHE A 100 -6.68 -8.46 21.42
N TYR A 101 -7.31 -8.71 20.28
CA TYR A 101 -8.74 -8.57 20.08
C TYR A 101 -9.23 -9.69 19.16
N GLU A 102 -10.52 -10.02 19.27
CA GLU A 102 -11.10 -11.07 18.43
C GLU A 102 -11.38 -10.55 17.02
N VAL A 103 -11.09 -11.38 16.02
CA VAL A 103 -11.42 -11.09 14.63
C VAL A 103 -12.41 -12.15 14.18
N VAL A 104 -13.68 -11.75 14.00
CA VAL A 104 -14.69 -12.61 13.36
C VAL A 104 -14.28 -12.82 11.91
N LEU A 105 -14.30 -14.06 11.43
CA LEU A 105 -13.94 -14.42 10.05
C LEU A 105 -15.19 -14.62 9.18
N GLY A 106 -14.99 -14.75 7.87
CA GLY A 106 -16.05 -14.97 6.90
C GLY A 106 -16.28 -13.80 5.94
N ARG A 107 -15.44 -12.76 5.99
CA ARG A 107 -15.53 -11.62 5.08
C ARG A 107 -15.34 -12.08 3.64
N LYS A 108 -16.04 -11.45 2.72
CA LYS A 108 -15.81 -11.56 1.28
C LYS A 108 -15.08 -10.34 0.75
N ASP A 109 -14.39 -10.56 -0.35
CA ASP A 109 -13.62 -9.54 -1.05
C ASP A 109 -14.53 -8.76 -2.01
N SER A 110 -14.28 -7.46 -2.11
CA SER A 110 -14.97 -6.58 -3.04
C SER A 110 -14.68 -6.95 -4.50
N ARG A 111 -15.68 -6.68 -5.34
CA ARG A 111 -15.57 -6.73 -6.81
C ARG A 111 -15.25 -5.37 -7.41
N GLU A 112 -15.08 -4.33 -6.58
CA GLU A 112 -14.86 -2.96 -7.00
C GLU A 112 -13.78 -2.30 -6.12
N SER A 113 -13.06 -1.34 -6.70
CA SER A 113 -12.09 -0.49 -6.01
C SER A 113 -12.14 0.87 -6.69
N ASN A 114 -12.62 1.89 -5.97
CA ASN A 114 -12.94 3.18 -6.57
C ASN A 114 -12.16 4.33 -5.90
N PRO A 115 -11.14 4.91 -6.56
CA PRO A 115 -10.36 6.00 -5.98
C PRO A 115 -11.18 7.27 -5.71
N SER A 116 -12.30 7.49 -6.41
CA SER A 116 -13.09 8.73 -6.29
C SER A 116 -13.85 8.87 -4.96
N ILE A 117 -13.99 7.78 -4.19
CA ILE A 117 -14.66 7.80 -2.89
C ILE A 117 -13.68 7.85 -1.71
N VAL A 118 -12.39 7.66 -1.95
CA VAL A 118 -11.37 7.58 -0.89
C VAL A 118 -11.24 8.90 -0.14
N ASP A 119 -11.02 9.99 -0.86
CA ASP A 119 -10.76 11.32 -0.27
C ASP A 119 -11.95 11.88 0.55
N LYS A 120 -13.16 11.37 0.30
CA LYS A 120 -14.38 11.76 1.04
C LYS A 120 -14.56 10.96 2.33
N ASN A 121 -13.90 9.81 2.45
CA ASN A 121 -14.12 8.85 3.53
C ASN A 121 -12.93 8.72 4.48
N LEU A 122 -11.74 9.22 4.09
CA LEU A 122 -10.54 9.17 4.92
C LEU A 122 -10.15 10.54 5.45
N PRO A 123 -9.79 10.64 6.75
CA PRO A 123 -9.26 11.87 7.30
C PRO A 123 -7.86 12.16 6.74
N LYS A 124 -7.50 13.44 6.70
CA LYS A 124 -6.17 13.95 6.33
C LYS A 124 -5.48 14.48 7.59
N ALA A 125 -4.15 14.63 7.54
CA ALA A 125 -3.36 15.12 8.67
C ALA A 125 -3.83 16.47 9.23
N LEU A 126 -4.41 17.31 8.36
CA LEU A 126 -4.90 18.66 8.66
C LEU A 126 -6.44 18.73 8.83
N THR A 127 -7.15 17.60 8.85
CA THR A 127 -8.61 17.60 9.03
C THR A 127 -8.98 18.20 10.40
N PRO A 128 -9.87 19.22 10.45
CA PRO A 128 -10.31 19.82 11.71
C PRO A 128 -11.02 18.82 12.63
N MET A 129 -10.92 19.01 13.95
CA MET A 129 -11.51 18.08 14.94
C MET A 129 -13.02 17.88 14.77
N ASN A 130 -13.76 18.92 14.38
CA ASN A 130 -15.20 18.80 14.07
C ASN A 130 -15.48 17.84 12.91
N GLU A 131 -14.65 17.89 11.87
CA GLU A 131 -14.79 17.03 10.70
C GLU A 131 -14.34 15.60 11.03
N LEU A 132 -13.30 15.42 11.83
CA LEU A 132 -12.87 14.11 12.33
C LEU A 132 -13.99 13.43 13.13
N LEU A 133 -14.56 14.13 14.12
CA LEU A 133 -15.65 13.62 14.94
C LEU A 133 -16.89 13.29 14.10
N SER A 134 -17.24 14.16 13.14
CA SER A 134 -18.37 13.93 12.23
C SER A 134 -18.14 12.70 11.33
N LEU A 135 -16.93 12.54 10.78
CA LEU A 135 -16.57 11.41 9.93
C LEU A 135 -16.67 10.08 10.70
N PHE A 136 -16.07 10.00 11.88
CA PHE A 136 -16.15 8.80 12.73
C PHE A 136 -17.59 8.53 13.18
N SER A 137 -18.32 9.55 13.61
CA SER A 137 -19.73 9.43 14.01
C SER A 137 -20.61 8.95 12.85
N SER A 138 -20.36 9.38 11.61
CA SER A 138 -21.11 8.93 10.43
C SER A 138 -20.94 7.44 10.14
N LYS A 139 -19.87 6.83 10.68
CA LYS A 139 -19.57 5.39 10.60
C LYS A 139 -19.89 4.67 11.91
N GLY A 140 -20.55 5.35 12.85
CA GLY A 140 -21.02 4.78 14.11
C GLY A 140 -19.97 4.75 15.23
N PHE A 141 -18.84 5.43 15.10
CA PHE A 141 -17.81 5.52 16.15
C PHE A 141 -17.99 6.77 17.01
N SER A 142 -17.91 6.59 18.32
CA SER A 142 -17.89 7.66 19.32
C SER A 142 -16.56 8.42 19.32
N ALA A 143 -16.53 9.57 19.99
CA ALA A 143 -15.30 10.33 20.19
C ALA A 143 -14.22 9.52 20.94
N GLU A 144 -14.62 8.69 21.90
CA GLU A 144 -13.70 7.83 22.67
C GLU A 144 -13.08 6.75 21.79
N GLU A 145 -13.90 6.07 20.98
CA GLU A 145 -13.42 5.07 20.01
C GLU A 145 -12.53 5.70 18.94
N MET A 146 -12.86 6.91 18.46
CA MET A 146 -11.99 7.68 17.57
C MET A 146 -10.61 7.92 18.21
N VAL A 147 -10.58 8.47 19.44
CA VAL A 147 -9.32 8.76 20.14
C VAL A 147 -8.50 7.49 20.35
N ALA A 148 -9.15 6.35 20.62
CA ALA A 148 -8.48 5.07 20.73
C ALA A 148 -7.87 4.62 19.39
N LEU A 149 -8.66 4.62 18.30
CA LEU A 149 -8.17 4.20 16.98
C LEU A 149 -7.02 5.09 16.47
N VAL A 150 -7.06 6.39 16.71
CA VAL A 150 -5.96 7.32 16.40
C VAL A 150 -4.69 6.97 17.19
N GLY A 151 -4.83 6.33 18.36
CA GLY A 151 -3.71 5.79 19.13
C GLY A 151 -2.84 4.79 18.39
N ALA A 152 -3.30 4.23 17.26
CA ALA A 152 -2.48 3.45 16.33
C ALA A 152 -1.21 4.21 15.86
N HIS A 153 -1.21 5.55 15.92
CA HIS A 153 -0.04 6.39 15.65
C HIS A 153 1.09 6.22 16.70
N THR A 154 0.94 5.37 17.72
CA THR A 154 2.07 4.93 18.57
C THR A 154 3.16 4.17 17.80
N ILE A 155 2.86 3.63 16.62
CA ILE A 155 3.84 3.00 15.74
C ILE A 155 3.83 3.65 14.35
N GLY A 156 4.94 3.48 13.63
CA GLY A 156 5.07 3.94 12.26
C GLY A 156 5.50 5.40 12.13
N LEU A 157 5.38 5.93 10.93
CA LEU A 157 5.95 7.20 10.52
C LEU A 157 4.99 8.02 9.66
N SER A 158 5.24 9.33 9.62
CA SER A 158 4.59 10.25 8.69
C SER A 158 5.64 10.95 7.84
N HIS A 159 5.31 11.16 6.56
CA HIS A 159 6.18 11.90 5.66
C HIS A 159 6.19 13.38 6.05
N CYS A 160 7.34 14.04 5.91
CA CYS A 160 7.52 15.46 6.25
C CYS A 160 6.47 16.36 5.60
N LYS A 161 6.00 16.04 4.39
CA LYS A 161 4.96 16.82 3.69
C LYS A 161 3.64 16.94 4.48
N GLU A 162 3.35 15.98 5.35
CA GLU A 162 2.09 15.92 6.11
C GLU A 162 2.04 16.91 7.29
N PHE A 163 3.21 17.36 7.77
CA PHE A 163 3.33 18.26 8.93
C PHE A 163 4.29 19.43 8.71
N ALA A 164 4.88 19.58 7.52
CA ALA A 164 5.83 20.64 7.18
C ALA A 164 5.25 22.04 7.42
N ASN A 165 3.95 22.24 7.18
CA ASN A 165 3.23 23.49 7.43
C ASN A 165 3.24 23.91 8.91
N ARG A 166 3.42 22.96 9.83
CA ARG A 166 3.52 23.24 11.26
C ARG A 166 4.94 23.58 11.71
N ILE A 167 5.97 23.17 10.97
CA ILE A 167 7.37 23.35 11.38
C ILE A 167 8.11 24.40 10.56
N PHE A 168 7.57 24.79 9.40
CA PHE A 168 8.12 25.85 8.55
C PHE A 168 7.06 26.90 8.25
N ASN A 169 7.44 28.17 8.43
CA ASN A 169 6.63 29.34 8.07
C ASN A 169 5.19 29.27 8.60
N PHE A 170 5.03 28.80 9.84
CA PHE A 170 3.72 28.53 10.44
C PHE A 170 2.81 29.77 10.42
N SER A 171 3.36 30.95 10.73
CA SER A 171 2.66 32.22 10.61
C SER A 171 3.64 33.37 10.33
N LYS A 172 3.11 34.59 10.13
CA LYS A 172 3.94 35.80 9.96
C LYS A 172 4.82 36.09 11.19
N THR A 173 4.46 35.59 12.36
CA THR A 173 5.09 35.91 13.65
C THR A 173 5.73 34.70 14.34
N SER A 174 5.60 33.49 13.78
CA SER A 174 6.16 32.27 14.37
C SER A 174 6.68 31.35 13.27
N GLU A 175 7.92 30.89 13.43
CA GLU A 175 8.55 30.00 12.47
C GLU A 175 7.98 28.57 12.47
N PHE A 176 7.46 28.13 13.62
CA PHE A 176 6.78 26.84 13.82
C PHE A 176 5.55 27.01 14.72
N ASP A 177 4.69 26.01 14.75
CA ASP A 177 3.47 25.94 15.55
C ASP A 177 3.80 26.00 17.05
N PRO A 178 3.35 27.02 17.81
CA PRO A 178 3.60 27.15 19.25
C PRO A 178 3.08 25.99 20.09
N ALA A 179 2.18 25.14 19.56
CA ALA A 179 1.75 23.92 20.23
C ALA A 179 2.82 22.83 20.28
N TYR A 180 3.90 22.95 19.49
CA TYR A 180 5.04 22.05 19.60
C TYR A 180 5.93 22.38 20.79
N ASN A 181 6.51 21.32 21.37
CA ASN A 181 7.72 21.46 22.15
C ASN A 181 8.83 22.11 21.28
N PRO A 182 9.48 23.20 21.73
CA PRO A 182 10.45 23.93 20.91
C PRO A 182 11.65 23.09 20.47
N VAL A 183 12.15 22.19 21.33
CA VAL A 183 13.30 21.33 21.01
C VAL A 183 12.91 20.31 19.95
N PHE A 184 11.71 19.73 20.08
CA PHE A 184 11.18 18.80 19.11
C PHE A 184 10.95 19.47 17.74
N ALA A 185 10.36 20.66 17.71
CA ALA A 185 10.18 21.43 16.49
C ALA A 185 11.50 21.71 15.78
N GLN A 186 12.55 22.11 16.51
CA GLN A 186 13.88 22.31 15.94
C GLN A 186 14.47 21.01 15.35
N GLY A 187 14.30 19.88 16.05
CA GLY A 187 14.70 18.56 15.54
C GLY A 187 13.99 18.21 14.23
N LEU A 188 12.67 18.38 14.17
CA LEU A 188 11.86 18.13 12.98
C LEU A 188 12.23 19.05 11.82
N ARG A 189 12.53 20.34 12.08
CA ARG A 189 12.99 21.28 11.05
C ARG A 189 14.32 20.85 10.43
N LYS A 190 15.27 20.40 11.26
CA LYS A 190 16.55 19.88 10.78
C LYS A 190 16.34 18.63 9.94
N LEU A 191 15.51 17.70 10.43
CA LEU A 191 15.17 16.46 9.73
C LEU A 191 14.50 16.75 8.38
N CYS A 192 13.51 17.66 8.34
CA CYS A 192 12.69 17.90 7.16
C CYS A 192 13.20 19.04 6.26
N ALA A 193 14.41 19.57 6.45
CA ALA A 193 14.89 20.76 5.73
C ALA A 193 14.82 20.64 4.18
N ASN A 194 14.96 19.43 3.65
CA ASN A 194 14.97 19.14 2.20
C ASN A 194 13.75 18.35 1.72
N TYR A 195 12.64 18.33 2.47
CA TYR A 195 11.49 17.46 2.18
C TYR A 195 10.87 17.67 0.78
N THR A 196 10.97 18.89 0.22
CA THR A 196 10.49 19.20 -1.13
C THR A 196 11.33 18.57 -2.24
N LYS A 197 12.61 18.30 -1.97
CA LYS A 197 13.54 17.61 -2.89
C LYS A 197 13.63 16.11 -2.62
N SER A 198 13.24 15.67 -1.43
CA SER A 198 13.33 14.29 -0.97
C SER A 198 11.99 13.87 -0.35
N PRO A 199 11.00 13.46 -1.17
CA PRO A 199 9.63 13.22 -0.71
C PRO A 199 9.49 12.03 0.26
N ALA A 200 10.50 11.15 0.33
CA ALA A 200 10.55 10.02 1.26
C ALA A 200 10.97 10.40 2.68
N MET A 201 11.40 11.65 2.94
CA MET A 201 11.75 12.09 4.28
C MET A 201 10.54 11.98 5.21
N SER A 202 10.77 11.38 6.38
CA SER A 202 9.72 11.06 7.34
C SER A 202 10.24 11.09 8.77
N ALA A 203 9.32 11.21 9.72
CA ALA A 203 9.57 11.14 11.15
C ALA A 203 8.63 10.10 11.79
N PHE A 204 9.08 9.45 12.86
CA PHE A 204 8.21 8.56 13.63
C PHE A 204 7.09 9.34 14.29
N ASN A 205 5.90 8.74 14.32
CA ASN A 205 4.74 9.33 14.98
C ASN A 205 4.89 9.33 16.52
N ASP A 206 5.57 8.30 17.06
CA ASP A 206 6.06 8.27 18.44
C ASP A 206 7.58 8.42 18.47
N VAL A 207 8.06 9.50 19.09
CA VAL A 207 9.50 9.82 19.15
C VAL A 207 10.26 9.02 20.22
N TYR A 208 9.57 8.44 21.20
CA TYR A 208 10.18 7.71 22.32
C TYR A 208 10.18 6.20 22.10
N THR A 209 9.08 5.64 21.59
CA THR A 209 8.89 4.20 21.43
C THR A 209 8.41 3.82 20.02
N PRO A 210 9.11 4.25 18.94
CA PRO A 210 8.61 4.19 17.55
C PRO A 210 8.23 2.80 17.01
N GLY A 211 8.74 1.73 17.64
CA GLY A 211 8.50 0.34 17.24
C GLY A 211 7.64 -0.45 18.23
N LYS A 212 7.13 0.17 19.29
CA LYS A 212 6.31 -0.49 20.32
C LYS A 212 4.92 0.13 20.34
N PHE A 213 3.91 -0.72 20.35
CA PHE A 213 2.53 -0.30 20.49
C PHE A 213 2.21 -0.10 21.97
N ASP A 214 2.19 1.15 22.44
CA ASP A 214 1.96 1.48 23.85
C ASP A 214 1.28 2.86 24.02
N ASN A 215 1.07 3.28 25.27
CA ASN A 215 0.39 4.56 25.52
C ASN A 215 1.31 5.79 25.49
N MET A 216 2.58 5.64 25.07
CA MET A 216 3.53 6.74 25.00
C MET A 216 3.07 7.81 24.00
N TYR A 217 2.36 7.42 22.95
CA TYR A 217 1.69 8.32 22.03
C TYR A 217 0.89 9.42 22.76
N TYR A 218 0.00 9.07 23.69
CA TYR A 218 -0.81 10.06 24.41
C TYR A 218 0.02 10.91 25.38
N LYS A 219 1.03 10.32 26.04
CA LYS A 219 1.98 11.06 26.89
C LYS A 219 2.78 12.07 26.08
N ASN A 220 3.08 11.77 24.81
CA ASN A 220 3.76 12.66 23.89
C ASN A 220 2.88 13.85 23.49
N LEU A 221 1.59 13.62 23.22
CA LEU A 221 0.64 14.70 22.91
C LEU A 221 0.59 15.75 24.02
N GLN A 222 0.54 15.32 25.29
CA GLN A 222 0.53 16.21 26.46
C GLN A 222 1.79 17.08 26.58
N LYS A 223 2.90 16.67 25.95
CA LYS A 223 4.18 17.38 25.95
C LYS A 223 4.41 18.23 24.70
N GLY A 224 3.43 18.33 23.81
CA GLY A 224 3.59 19.01 22.51
C GLY A 224 4.48 18.24 21.55
N LEU A 225 4.51 16.91 21.63
CA LEU A 225 5.32 16.02 20.80
C LEU A 225 4.49 15.28 19.74
N GLY A 226 3.23 15.68 19.51
CA GLY A 226 2.38 15.12 18.45
C GLY A 226 2.75 15.68 17.08
N LEU A 227 3.04 14.79 16.13
CA LEU A 227 3.54 15.14 14.80
C LEU A 227 2.46 15.78 13.91
N LEU A 228 1.27 15.18 13.83
CA LEU A 228 0.22 15.69 12.95
C LEU A 228 -0.63 16.75 13.67
N SER A 229 -1.18 17.71 12.91
CA SER A 229 -2.10 18.71 13.48
C SER A 229 -3.33 18.06 14.11
N SER A 230 -3.87 17.04 13.45
CA SER A 230 -5.00 16.24 13.94
C SER A 230 -4.70 15.55 15.27
N ASP A 231 -3.50 14.98 15.42
CA ASP A 231 -3.06 14.37 16.68
C ASP A 231 -3.00 15.40 17.81
N GLN A 232 -2.27 16.49 17.59
CA GLN A 232 -2.03 17.51 18.62
C GLN A 232 -3.33 18.27 18.99
N ALA A 233 -4.31 18.34 18.10
CA ALA A 233 -5.61 18.93 18.39
C ALA A 233 -6.43 18.13 19.43
N MET A 234 -6.19 16.81 19.57
CA MET A 234 -6.96 15.99 20.51
C MET A 234 -6.71 16.36 21.98
N VAL A 235 -5.54 16.89 22.31
CA VAL A 235 -5.20 17.25 23.70
C VAL A 235 -5.75 18.62 24.12
N THR A 236 -6.21 19.44 23.16
CA THR A 236 -6.79 20.77 23.42
C THR A 236 -8.30 20.83 23.22
N ASP A 237 -8.89 19.92 22.44
CA ASP A 237 -10.35 19.86 22.25
C ASP A 237 -11.05 19.23 23.47
N ASN A 238 -12.01 19.94 24.06
CA ASN A 238 -12.73 19.50 25.26
C ASN A 238 -13.45 18.15 25.10
N ARG A 239 -13.82 17.76 23.87
CA ARG A 239 -14.55 16.51 23.59
C ARG A 239 -13.63 15.29 23.54
N THR A 240 -12.34 15.49 23.30
CA THR A 240 -11.35 14.40 23.18
C THR A 240 -10.34 14.38 24.32
N LYS A 241 -10.02 15.56 24.89
CA LYS A 241 -9.03 15.73 25.94
C LYS A 241 -9.21 14.77 27.13
N PRO A 242 -10.42 14.55 27.68
CA PRO A 242 -10.59 13.61 28.80
C PRO A 242 -10.14 12.18 28.47
N PHE A 243 -10.34 11.74 27.22
CA PHE A 243 -9.92 10.40 26.77
C PHE A 243 -8.40 10.33 26.58
N VAL A 244 -7.80 11.37 25.99
CA VAL A 244 -6.33 11.49 25.87
C VAL A 244 -5.66 11.43 27.24
N ASP A 245 -6.16 12.21 28.21
CA ASP A 245 -5.59 12.26 29.55
C ASP A 245 -5.72 10.91 30.27
N ARG A 246 -6.86 10.22 30.12
CA ARG A 246 -7.07 8.88 30.69
C ARG A 246 -6.16 7.83 30.04
N PHE A 247 -6.04 7.82 28.72
CA PHE A 247 -5.19 6.87 28.00
C PHE A 247 -3.70 7.09 28.27
N ALA A 248 -3.26 8.35 28.44
CA ALA A 248 -1.90 8.67 28.87
C ALA A 248 -1.61 8.16 30.30
N ALA A 249 -2.58 8.25 31.21
CA ALA A 249 -2.43 7.81 32.59
C ALA A 249 -2.54 6.29 32.77
N ASN A 250 -3.31 5.60 31.93
CA ASN A 250 -3.61 4.17 32.07
C ASN A 250 -3.57 3.45 30.72
N GLU A 251 -2.52 2.66 30.52
CA GLU A 251 -2.32 1.87 29.30
C GLU A 251 -3.37 0.78 29.11
N THR A 252 -3.79 0.11 30.19
CA THR A 252 -4.88 -0.88 30.12
C THR A 252 -6.16 -0.24 29.60
N SER A 253 -6.50 0.98 30.06
CA SER A 253 -7.67 1.69 29.55
C SER A 253 -7.58 2.01 28.05
N PHE A 254 -6.39 2.35 27.55
CA PHE A 254 -6.15 2.53 26.12
C PHE A 254 -6.34 1.21 25.38
N PHE A 255 -5.68 0.15 25.84
CA PHE A 255 -5.69 -1.16 25.21
C PHE A 255 -7.09 -1.77 25.14
N ASP A 256 -7.87 -1.68 26.22
CA ASP A 256 -9.25 -2.17 26.26
C ASP A 256 -10.14 -1.43 25.24
N MET A 257 -10.02 -0.10 25.15
CA MET A 257 -10.80 0.67 24.19
C MET A 257 -10.32 0.46 22.75
N PHE A 258 -9.00 0.35 22.54
CA PHE A 258 -8.43 0.07 21.23
C PHE A 258 -8.91 -1.29 20.71
N ALA A 259 -8.83 -2.34 21.54
CA ALA A 259 -9.32 -3.69 21.21
C ALA A 259 -10.80 -3.65 20.79
N ARG A 260 -11.68 -3.08 21.64
CA ARG A 260 -13.12 -2.95 21.33
C ARG A 260 -13.40 -2.16 20.06
N SER A 261 -12.66 -1.07 19.85
CA SER A 261 -12.82 -0.23 18.66
C SER A 261 -12.37 -0.97 17.39
N MET A 262 -11.30 -1.77 17.49
CA MET A 262 -10.82 -2.62 16.39
C MET A 262 -11.77 -3.79 16.09
N GLU A 263 -12.37 -4.41 17.10
CA GLU A 263 -13.41 -5.45 16.92
C GLU A 263 -14.60 -4.88 16.13
N LYS A 264 -15.10 -3.72 16.57
CA LYS A 264 -16.18 -3.00 15.90
C LYS A 264 -15.80 -2.57 14.48
N LEU A 265 -14.59 -2.06 14.29
CA LEU A 265 -14.07 -1.72 12.97
C LEU A 265 -14.01 -2.95 12.08
N SER A 266 -13.57 -4.09 12.60
CA SER A 266 -13.39 -5.30 11.81
C SER A 266 -14.67 -5.84 11.19
N VAL A 267 -15.83 -5.54 11.78
CA VAL A 267 -17.15 -5.97 11.26
C VAL A 267 -17.88 -4.86 10.51
N TYR A 268 -17.23 -3.72 10.29
CA TYR A 268 -17.84 -2.57 9.62
C TYR A 268 -18.07 -2.86 8.13
N LYS A 269 -19.36 -2.91 7.74
CA LYS A 269 -19.84 -3.10 6.36
C LYS A 269 -19.15 -4.26 5.63
N VAL A 270 -18.92 -5.36 6.34
CA VAL A 270 -18.34 -6.57 5.73
C VAL A 270 -19.28 -7.13 4.66
N LYS A 271 -18.69 -7.70 3.60
CA LYS A 271 -19.43 -8.48 2.60
C LYS A 271 -19.52 -9.92 3.07
N GLU A 272 -20.67 -10.55 2.88
CA GLU A 272 -20.90 -11.95 3.23
C GLU A 272 -21.51 -12.72 2.05
N ASN A 273 -21.46 -14.05 2.11
CA ASN A 273 -22.13 -14.93 1.15
C ASN A 273 -21.84 -14.55 -0.32
N ASN A 274 -22.87 -14.13 -1.07
CA ASN A 274 -22.80 -13.83 -2.50
C ASN A 274 -22.45 -12.36 -2.81
N ASP A 275 -22.30 -11.51 -1.79
CA ASP A 275 -22.07 -10.07 -1.93
C ASP A 275 -20.60 -9.72 -2.26
N GLY A 276 -19.73 -10.72 -2.28
CA GLY A 276 -18.32 -10.60 -2.68
C GLY A 276 -17.72 -11.94 -3.10
N ASP A 277 -16.41 -11.95 -3.33
CA ASP A 277 -15.66 -13.10 -3.79
C ASP A 277 -14.67 -13.63 -2.74
N VAL A 278 -14.14 -14.82 -2.97
CA VAL A 278 -12.84 -15.20 -2.40
C VAL A 278 -11.83 -15.06 -3.53
N ARG A 279 -11.06 -13.98 -3.52
CA ARG A 279 -10.10 -13.70 -4.60
C ARG A 279 -8.95 -14.68 -4.52
N ARG A 280 -8.41 -15.12 -5.65
CA ARG A 280 -7.20 -15.97 -5.72
C ARG A 280 -5.91 -15.16 -5.54
N ARG A 281 -5.97 -13.89 -5.91
CA ARG A 281 -4.91 -12.91 -5.74
C ARG A 281 -5.49 -11.63 -5.16
N CYS A 282 -4.85 -11.08 -4.14
CA CYS A 282 -5.39 -9.90 -3.45
C CYS A 282 -5.19 -8.59 -4.20
N ASP A 283 -4.41 -8.58 -5.28
CA ASP A 283 -4.11 -7.39 -6.08
C ASP A 283 -4.98 -7.23 -7.33
N GLN A 284 -5.87 -8.18 -7.61
CA GLN A 284 -6.75 -8.15 -8.79
C GLN A 284 -8.06 -8.88 -8.52
N PHE A 285 -9.10 -8.59 -9.31
CA PHE A 285 -10.37 -9.33 -9.26
C PHE A 285 -10.23 -10.71 -9.89
N ASN A 286 -11.06 -11.67 -9.47
CA ASN A 286 -11.11 -13.01 -10.08
C ASN A 286 -11.56 -12.95 -11.55
N THR A 287 -12.44 -12.00 -11.87
CA THR A 287 -12.85 -11.69 -13.23
C THR A 287 -12.41 -10.27 -13.53
N LEU A 288 -11.65 -10.07 -14.60
CA LEU A 288 -11.28 -8.72 -15.03
C LEU A 288 -12.57 -7.98 -15.40
N GLN A 289 -12.87 -6.90 -14.66
CA GLN A 289 -13.91 -5.96 -15.06
C GLN A 289 -13.40 -5.15 -16.26
N THR A 290 -13.49 -5.71 -17.46
CA THR A 290 -13.28 -4.98 -18.70
C THR A 290 -14.60 -4.30 -19.07
N SER A 291 -14.80 -3.06 -18.62
CA SER A 291 -15.76 -2.20 -19.31
C SER A 291 -15.12 -1.83 -20.65
N GLU A 292 -15.49 -2.59 -21.68
CA GLU A 292 -15.02 -2.46 -23.06
C GLU A 292 -13.57 -2.92 -23.31
N PHE A 293 -13.32 -3.39 -24.53
CA PHE A 293 -11.98 -3.71 -25.00
C PHE A 293 -11.10 -2.46 -24.85
N ASP A 294 -9.83 -2.65 -24.48
CA ASP A 294 -8.84 -1.60 -24.71
C ASP A 294 -8.97 -1.13 -26.17
N PRO A 295 -9.34 0.13 -26.44
CA PRO A 295 -9.39 0.62 -27.80
C PRO A 295 -8.00 0.57 -28.47
N ALA A 296 -6.92 0.44 -27.69
CA ALA A 296 -5.58 0.25 -28.21
C ALA A 296 -5.32 -1.17 -28.76
N TYR A 297 -6.13 -2.16 -28.40
CA TYR A 297 -6.00 -3.52 -28.92
C TYR A 297 -6.78 -3.70 -30.22
N ASN A 298 -6.22 -4.50 -31.13
CA ASN A 298 -6.93 -4.96 -32.29
C ASN A 298 -8.08 -5.90 -31.86
N PRO A 299 -9.35 -5.63 -32.24
CA PRO A 299 -10.49 -6.41 -31.78
C PRO A 299 -10.43 -7.89 -32.17
N VAL A 300 -9.89 -8.20 -33.36
CA VAL A 300 -9.75 -9.58 -33.85
C VAL A 300 -8.70 -10.33 -33.03
N PHE A 301 -7.58 -9.68 -32.74
CA PHE A 301 -6.52 -10.25 -31.92
C PHE A 301 -6.98 -10.51 -30.48
N ALA A 302 -7.67 -9.53 -29.88
CA ALA A 302 -8.16 -9.64 -28.53
C ALA A 302 -9.22 -10.76 -28.38
N GLU A 303 -10.11 -10.93 -29.37
CA GLU A 303 -11.05 -12.06 -29.40
C GLU A 303 -10.32 -13.41 -29.59
N GLY A 304 -9.25 -13.44 -30.38
CA GLY A 304 -8.38 -14.61 -30.53
C GLY A 304 -7.73 -15.03 -29.20
N LEU A 305 -7.18 -14.06 -28.46
CA LEU A 305 -6.62 -14.30 -27.12
C LEU A 305 -7.67 -14.77 -26.13
N ARG A 306 -8.90 -14.24 -26.19
CA ARG A 306 -10.00 -14.67 -25.33
C ARG A 306 -10.34 -16.14 -25.54
N LYS A 307 -10.42 -16.59 -26.81
CA LYS A 307 -10.66 -18.00 -27.15
C LYS A 307 -9.51 -18.89 -26.70
N LEU A 308 -8.27 -18.45 -26.89
CA LEU A 308 -7.08 -19.17 -26.41
C LEU A 308 -7.15 -19.35 -24.88
N CYS A 309 -7.46 -18.27 -24.15
CA CYS A 309 -7.48 -18.24 -22.70
C CYS A 309 -8.78 -18.78 -22.06
N ALA A 310 -9.79 -19.15 -22.85
CA ALA A 310 -11.11 -19.57 -22.35
C ALA A 310 -11.06 -20.81 -21.43
N ASN A 311 -10.01 -21.63 -21.54
CA ASN A 311 -9.79 -22.84 -20.74
C ASN A 311 -8.55 -22.76 -19.83
N TYR A 312 -8.05 -21.57 -19.47
CA TYR A 312 -6.80 -21.45 -18.70
C TYR A 312 -6.82 -22.22 -17.36
N THR A 313 -8.00 -22.41 -16.77
CA THR A 313 -8.19 -23.19 -15.54
C THR A 313 -7.90 -24.69 -15.69
N LYS A 314 -7.88 -25.21 -16.93
CA LYS A 314 -7.64 -26.64 -17.23
C LYS A 314 -6.21 -26.93 -17.68
N SER A 315 -5.43 -25.90 -18.05
CA SER A 315 -4.04 -26.06 -18.49
C SER A 315 -3.21 -24.85 -18.06
N PRO A 316 -2.54 -24.91 -16.91
CA PRO A 316 -1.70 -23.81 -16.41
C PRO A 316 -0.44 -23.55 -17.25
N ALA A 317 -0.13 -24.40 -18.23
CA ALA A 317 1.03 -24.26 -19.13
C ALA A 317 0.74 -23.46 -20.41
N MET A 318 -0.44 -22.86 -20.54
CA MET A 318 -0.84 -22.16 -21.76
C MET A 318 -0.08 -20.84 -21.90
N SER A 319 0.55 -20.65 -23.07
CA SER A 319 1.35 -19.46 -23.38
C SER A 319 1.05 -18.94 -24.77
N ALA A 320 1.36 -17.65 -24.99
CA ALA A 320 1.32 -17.00 -26.29
C ALA A 320 2.65 -16.26 -26.51
N PHE A 321 3.07 -16.13 -27.76
CA PHE A 321 4.29 -15.42 -28.08
C PHE A 321 4.07 -13.90 -28.07
N ASN A 322 5.03 -13.15 -27.51
CA ASN A 322 5.01 -11.69 -27.51
C ASN A 322 5.15 -11.11 -28.94
N ASP A 323 5.84 -11.82 -29.83
CA ASP A 323 5.85 -11.55 -31.26
C ASP A 323 4.99 -12.59 -31.98
N VAL A 324 3.84 -12.15 -32.47
CA VAL A 324 2.81 -13.01 -33.07
C VAL A 324 3.20 -13.45 -34.49
N TYR A 325 4.06 -12.71 -35.18
CA TYR A 325 4.42 -12.99 -36.58
C TYR A 325 5.77 -13.69 -36.71
N THR A 326 6.74 -13.34 -35.86
CA THR A 326 8.11 -13.86 -35.93
C THR A 326 8.62 -14.32 -34.55
N PRO A 327 7.89 -15.23 -33.86
CA PRO A 327 8.17 -15.60 -32.46
C PRO A 327 9.57 -16.20 -32.20
N GLY A 328 10.21 -16.75 -33.23
CA GLY A 328 11.55 -17.33 -33.15
C GLY A 328 12.68 -16.41 -33.60
N LYS A 329 12.39 -15.15 -33.94
CA LYS A 329 13.36 -14.22 -34.51
C LYS A 329 13.45 -12.95 -33.67
N PHE A 330 14.66 -12.57 -33.30
CA PHE A 330 14.91 -11.31 -32.63
C PHE A 330 15.01 -10.20 -33.68
N ASP A 331 13.89 -9.55 -33.99
CA ASP A 331 13.81 -8.45 -34.95
C ASP A 331 12.85 -7.36 -34.48
N ASN A 332 12.63 -6.33 -35.32
CA ASN A 332 11.75 -5.22 -34.95
C ASN A 332 10.25 -5.48 -35.18
N MET A 333 9.86 -6.70 -35.55
CA MET A 333 8.46 -7.05 -35.79
C MET A 333 7.61 -6.92 -34.53
N TYR A 334 8.18 -7.17 -33.35
CA TYR A 334 7.55 -6.86 -32.06
C TYR A 334 6.97 -5.42 -32.06
N TYR A 335 7.78 -4.40 -32.36
CA TYR A 335 7.31 -3.00 -32.38
C TYR A 335 6.31 -2.72 -33.51
N LYS A 336 6.44 -3.38 -34.65
CA LYS A 336 5.45 -3.29 -35.75
C LYS A 336 4.10 -3.87 -35.34
N ASN A 337 4.09 -4.92 -34.50
CA ASN A 337 2.89 -5.54 -33.97
C ASN A 337 2.19 -4.64 -32.95
N LEU A 338 2.96 -3.99 -32.06
CA LEU A 338 2.39 -3.02 -31.11
C LEU A 338 1.63 -1.91 -31.83
N LYS A 339 2.18 -1.36 -32.92
CA LYS A 339 1.52 -0.33 -33.74
C LYS A 339 0.21 -0.79 -34.39
N LYS A 340 0.00 -2.09 -34.51
CA LYS A 340 -1.23 -2.71 -35.05
C LYS A 340 -2.23 -3.10 -33.96
N GLY A 341 -1.95 -2.81 -32.68
CA GLY A 341 -2.77 -3.24 -31.55
C GLY A 341 -2.59 -4.72 -31.19
N LEU A 342 -1.43 -5.30 -31.51
CA LEU A 342 -1.15 -6.73 -31.35
C LEU A 342 -0.16 -7.01 -30.20
N GLY A 343 -0.04 -6.11 -29.22
CA GLY A 343 0.76 -6.35 -28.02
C GLY A 343 0.09 -7.38 -27.12
N LEU A 344 0.81 -8.42 -26.71
CA LEU A 344 0.25 -9.47 -25.85
C LEU A 344 -0.07 -8.92 -24.45
N LEU A 345 0.84 -8.15 -23.86
CA LEU A 345 0.67 -7.56 -22.54
C LEU A 345 0.15 -6.13 -22.64
N SER A 346 -0.67 -5.72 -21.67
CA SER A 346 -1.20 -4.35 -21.63
C SER A 346 -0.08 -3.32 -21.49
N SER A 347 1.00 -3.68 -20.79
CA SER A 347 2.22 -2.87 -20.71
C SER A 347 2.88 -2.68 -22.07
N ASP A 348 2.85 -3.70 -22.93
CA ASP A 348 3.42 -3.61 -24.27
C ASP A 348 2.60 -2.64 -25.12
N GLN A 349 1.27 -2.79 -25.08
CA GLN A 349 0.37 -1.96 -25.87
C GLN A 349 0.36 -0.50 -25.39
N ALA A 350 0.51 -0.27 -24.09
CA ALA A 350 0.64 1.07 -23.50
C ALA A 350 1.86 1.85 -24.01
N MET A 351 2.91 1.17 -24.48
CA MET A 351 4.10 1.85 -25.03
C MET A 351 3.78 2.67 -26.29
N VAL A 352 2.70 2.31 -27.00
CA VAL A 352 2.25 2.99 -28.23
C VAL A 352 1.43 4.24 -27.91
N THR A 353 0.77 4.27 -26.75
CA THR A 353 -0.13 5.35 -26.33
C THR A 353 0.54 6.36 -25.39
N ASP A 354 1.56 5.96 -24.63
CA ASP A 354 2.30 6.86 -23.74
C ASP A 354 3.24 7.78 -24.54
N ASN A 355 3.07 9.09 -24.39
CA ASN A 355 3.84 10.11 -25.11
C ASN A 355 5.36 10.02 -24.90
N ARG A 356 5.82 9.43 -23.79
CA ARG A 356 7.25 9.28 -23.46
C ARG A 356 7.87 8.11 -24.22
N THR A 357 7.12 7.04 -24.45
CA THR A 357 7.63 5.81 -25.09
C THR A 357 7.29 5.73 -26.57
N LYS A 358 6.17 6.32 -26.98
CA LYS A 358 5.67 6.30 -28.36
C LYS A 358 6.72 6.66 -29.42
N PRO A 359 7.54 7.73 -29.26
CA PRO A 359 8.57 8.07 -30.26
C PRO A 359 9.61 6.96 -30.47
N PHE A 360 9.95 6.22 -29.42
CA PHE A 360 10.90 5.10 -29.51
C PHE A 360 10.27 3.89 -30.20
N VAL A 361 9.01 3.57 -29.87
CA VAL A 361 8.26 2.51 -30.57
C VAL A 361 8.15 2.82 -32.06
N ASP A 362 7.83 4.06 -32.42
CA ASP A 362 7.73 4.49 -33.82
C ASP A 362 9.10 4.38 -34.54
N ARG A 363 10.19 4.78 -33.88
CA ARG A 363 11.55 4.67 -34.41
C ARG A 363 11.97 3.21 -34.61
N PHE A 364 11.77 2.35 -33.62
CA PHE A 364 12.18 0.95 -33.66
C PHE A 364 11.38 0.14 -34.67
N ALA A 365 10.07 0.39 -34.78
CA ALA A 365 9.23 -0.24 -35.80
C ALA A 365 9.66 0.13 -37.23
N ALA A 366 10.17 1.35 -37.44
CA ALA A 366 10.60 1.83 -38.75
C ALA A 366 12.04 1.42 -39.12
N ASN A 367 12.93 1.26 -38.13
CA ASN A 367 14.35 1.02 -38.36
C ASN A 367 14.88 -0.06 -37.39
N GLU A 368 15.16 -1.24 -37.96
CA GLU A 368 15.66 -2.40 -37.21
C GLU A 368 17.07 -2.19 -36.66
N THR A 369 17.95 -1.56 -37.42
CA THR A 369 19.30 -1.21 -36.96
C THR A 369 19.25 -0.30 -35.74
N ALA A 370 18.38 0.72 -35.75
CA ALA A 370 18.21 1.61 -34.60
C ALA A 370 17.69 0.87 -33.35
N PHE A 371 16.84 -0.15 -33.54
CA PHE A 371 16.42 -1.02 -32.45
C PHE A 371 17.60 -1.82 -31.90
N PHE A 372 18.34 -2.54 -32.77
CA PHE A 372 19.46 -3.37 -32.34
C PHE A 372 20.56 -2.58 -31.65
N ASP A 373 20.95 -1.42 -32.18
CA ASP A 373 21.96 -0.55 -31.57
C ASP A 373 21.52 -0.09 -30.18
N THR A 374 20.28 0.38 -30.06
CA THR A 374 19.77 0.88 -28.77
C THR A 374 19.58 -0.25 -27.75
N PHE A 375 19.18 -1.44 -28.21
CA PHE A 375 19.07 -2.62 -27.38
C PHE A 375 20.44 -3.04 -26.83
N ALA A 376 21.45 -3.10 -27.68
CA ALA A 376 22.82 -3.43 -27.28
C ALA A 376 23.36 -2.46 -26.22
N CYS A 377 23.23 -1.14 -26.44
CA CYS A 377 23.65 -0.14 -25.46
C CYS A 377 22.88 -0.24 -24.14
N SER A 378 21.60 -0.61 -24.19
CA SER A 378 20.77 -0.78 -22.99
C SER A 378 21.21 -2.01 -22.18
N MET A 379 21.52 -3.12 -22.88
CA MET A 379 22.05 -4.33 -22.25
C MET A 379 23.43 -4.14 -21.64
N GLU A 380 24.30 -3.34 -22.27
CA GLU A 380 25.59 -2.95 -21.72
C GLU A 380 25.44 -2.12 -20.43
N LYS A 381 24.52 -1.15 -20.40
CA LYS A 381 24.23 -0.40 -19.17
C LYS A 381 23.66 -1.29 -18.07
N LEU A 382 22.81 -2.24 -18.44
CA LEU A 382 22.21 -3.17 -17.49
C LEU A 382 23.25 -4.14 -16.91
N SER A 383 24.22 -4.58 -17.72
CA SER A 383 25.24 -5.55 -17.30
C SER A 383 26.17 -5.01 -16.21
N VAL A 384 26.31 -3.68 -16.09
CA VAL A 384 27.11 -3.01 -15.06
C VAL A 384 26.27 -2.41 -13.93
N TYR A 385 24.94 -2.53 -13.99
CA TYR A 385 24.07 -1.92 -12.99
C TYR A 385 24.10 -2.68 -11.66
N LYS A 386 24.68 -2.06 -10.62
CA LYS A 386 24.79 -2.62 -9.26
C LYS A 386 25.46 -3.99 -9.21
N VAL A 387 26.44 -4.22 -10.08
CA VAL A 387 27.29 -5.41 -10.00
C VAL A 387 28.03 -5.40 -8.68
N LYS A 388 28.05 -6.55 -8.02
CA LYS A 388 28.77 -6.76 -6.76
C LYS A 388 30.23 -7.05 -7.09
N GLU A 389 31.14 -6.26 -6.53
CA GLU A 389 32.58 -6.42 -6.72
C GLU A 389 33.27 -6.69 -5.37
N ASN A 390 34.44 -7.33 -5.42
CA ASN A 390 35.26 -7.62 -4.24
C ASN A 390 34.47 -8.36 -3.14
N ASN A 391 34.50 -7.83 -1.91
CA ASN A 391 33.90 -8.45 -0.73
C ASN A 391 32.37 -8.35 -0.69
N ASP A 392 31.74 -7.62 -1.62
CA ASP A 392 30.28 -7.45 -1.66
C ASP A 392 29.57 -8.57 -2.46
N GLY A 393 30.36 -9.41 -3.16
CA GLY A 393 29.92 -10.50 -4.03
C GLY A 393 30.71 -11.78 -3.84
N ASP A 394 30.22 -12.88 -4.43
CA ASP A 394 30.86 -14.19 -4.38
C ASP A 394 30.85 -14.84 -5.77
N VAL A 395 31.95 -15.47 -6.15
CA VAL A 395 32.08 -16.19 -7.43
C VAL A 395 31.53 -17.59 -7.24
N ARG A 396 30.29 -17.80 -7.67
CA ARG A 396 29.62 -19.09 -7.54
C ARG A 396 30.31 -20.17 -8.36
N ARG A 397 30.55 -21.33 -7.75
CA ARG A 397 31.01 -22.54 -8.45
C ARG A 397 29.88 -23.24 -9.22
N ARG A 398 28.62 -22.99 -8.83
CA ARG A 398 27.40 -23.45 -9.51
C ARG A 398 26.43 -22.28 -9.65
N CYS A 399 25.99 -21.96 -10.86
CA CYS A 399 25.15 -20.78 -11.11
C CYS A 399 23.80 -20.83 -10.36
N ASP A 400 23.27 -22.04 -10.15
CA ASP A 400 22.01 -22.32 -9.49
C ASP A 400 22.08 -22.35 -7.95
N GLN A 401 23.28 -22.21 -7.35
CA GLN A 401 23.47 -22.36 -5.90
C GLN A 401 24.44 -21.33 -5.32
N PHE A 402 24.23 -20.96 -4.06
CA PHE A 402 25.25 -20.21 -3.31
C PHE A 402 26.42 -21.13 -2.96
N ASN A 403 27.63 -20.59 -2.90
CA ASN A 403 28.73 -21.35 -2.33
C ASN A 403 28.40 -21.58 -0.85
N THR A 404 28.38 -22.84 -0.43
CA THR A 404 28.27 -23.20 0.97
C THR A 404 29.58 -22.84 1.67
N LEU A 405 29.50 -22.19 2.83
CA LEU A 405 30.65 -21.96 3.69
C LEU A 405 31.27 -23.32 4.05
N GLN A 406 32.55 -23.52 3.72
CA GLN A 406 33.35 -24.63 4.26
C GLN A 406 33.84 -24.28 5.66
#